data_AF-A0A1V5QBG8-F1
#
_entry.id   AF-A0A1V5QBG8-F1
#
_cell.length_a   1.000
_cell.length_b   1.000
_cell.length_c   1.000
_cell.angle_alpha   90.00
_cell.angle_beta   90.00
_cell.angle_gamma   90.00
#
_symmetry.space_group_name_H-M   'P 1'
#
loop_
_entity.id
_entity.type
_entity.pdbx_description
1 polymer ?
#
loop_
_entity_poly.entity_id
_entity_poly.type
_entity_poly.pdbx_seq_one_letter_code
_entity_poly.pdbx_strand_id
1 'polypeptide(L)' 'MPRLYRVVIYDRVSTMHGEQLGSLKTQMEAYRSYVQRQRAWILVGEYVDVKSARSIHARDQFEKMIADCMDGKINVKCV' A
#
# COMPACT_ATOMS: atom_id res chain seq x y z
N MET A 1 -25.20 0.40 -11.92
CA MET A 1 -24.39 -0.23 -10.85
C MET A 1 -23.27 0.73 -10.46
N PRO A 2 -23.10 1.09 -9.18
CA PRO A 2 -21.95 1.90 -8.78
C PRO A 2 -20.65 1.16 -9.12
N ARG A 3 -19.71 1.84 -9.79
CA ARG A 3 -18.39 1.27 -10.06
C ARG A 3 -17.60 1.18 -8.76
N LEU A 4 -17.28 -0.03 -8.34
CA LEU A 4 -16.40 -0.29 -7.20
C LEU A 4 -14.95 -0.14 -7.66
N TYR A 5 -14.18 0.65 -6.91
CA TYR A 5 -12.75 0.88 -7.14
C TYR A 5 -11.94 -0.05 -6.25
N ARG A 6 -11.15 -0.92 -6.87
CA ARG A 6 -10.21 -1.79 -6.18
C ARG A 6 -8.93 -0.99 -5.95
N VAL A 7 -8.64 -0.67 -4.70
CA VAL A 7 -7.52 0.20 -4.29
C VAL A 7 -6.50 -0.58 -3.50
N VAL A 8 -5.25 -0.14 -3.58
CA VAL A 8 -4.13 -0.70 -2.83
C VAL A 8 -3.40 0.40 -2.09
N ILE A 9 -2.85 0.06 -0.94
CA ILE A 9 -1.99 0.96 -0.16
C ILE A 9 -0.56 0.51 -0.40
N TYR A 10 0.32 1.43 -0.82
CA TYR A 10 1.74 1.15 -0.96
C TYR A 10 2.57 2.14 -0.16
N ASP A 11 3.34 1.63 0.80
CA ASP A 11 4.20 2.46 1.64
C ASP A 11 5.66 2.00 1.58
N ARG A 12 6.59 2.94 1.76
CA ARG A 12 8.03 2.67 1.75
C ARG A 12 8.70 3.32 2.96
N VAL A 13 9.27 2.49 3.81
CA VAL A 13 9.90 2.90 5.06
C VAL A 13 11.41 2.84 4.94
N SER A 14 12.11 3.92 5.28
CA SER A 14 13.55 4.03 5.04
C SER A 14 14.45 3.38 6.11
N THR A 15 13.89 2.91 7.24
CA THR A 15 14.69 2.38 8.37
C THR A 15 13.80 1.61 9.35
N MET A 16 14.27 0.46 9.87
CA MET A 16 13.65 -0.27 11.00
C MET A 16 14.12 0.31 12.34
N HIS A 17 13.87 1.59 12.60
CA HIS A 17 13.93 2.10 13.97
C HIS A 17 12.56 1.91 14.60
N GLY A 18 12.50 1.34 15.81
CA GLY A 18 11.25 0.95 16.48
C GLY A 18 10.20 2.07 16.59
N GLU A 19 10.63 3.33 16.70
CA GLU A 19 9.73 4.49 16.69
C GLU A 19 9.05 4.73 15.33
N GLN A 20 9.75 4.49 14.21
CA GLN A 20 9.18 4.65 12.88
C GLN A 20 8.13 3.57 12.56
N LEU A 21 8.25 2.38 13.15
CA LEU A 21 7.23 1.32 13.03
C LEU A 21 5.92 1.71 13.71
N GLY A 22 6.00 2.40 14.85
CA GLY A 22 4.82 2.94 15.53
C GLY A 22 4.10 4.01 14.71
N SER A 23 4.85 4.97 14.17
CA SER A 23 4.29 6.01 13.30
C SER A 23 3.72 5.45 12.00
N LEU A 24 4.38 4.47 11.40
CA LEU A 24 3.92 3.79 10.20
C LEU A 24 2.59 3.06 10.43
N LYS A 25 2.47 2.33 11.53
CA LYS A 25 1.24 1.62 11.85
C LYS A 25 0.06 2.59 11.97
N THR A 26 0.26 3.72 12.64
CA THR A 26 -0.76 4.78 12.75
C THR A 26 -1.12 5.38 11.39
N GLN A 27 -0.12 5.60 10.51
CA GLN A 27 -0.36 6.07 9.14
C GLN A 27 -1.15 5.04 8.32
N MET A 28 -0.81 3.77 8.40
CA MET A 28 -1.53 2.69 7.73
C MET A 28 -2.98 2.56 8.23
N GLU A 29 -3.21 2.66 9.54
CA GLU A 29 -4.56 2.68 10.11
C GLU A 29 -5.37 3.90 9.64
N ALA A 30 -4.74 5.07 9.52
CA ALA A 30 -5.38 6.25 8.97
C ALA A 30 -5.76 6.08 7.50
N TYR A 31 -4.88 5.49 6.68
CA TYR A 31 -5.16 5.19 5.27
C TYR A 31 -6.24 4.12 5.11
N ARG A 32 -6.19 3.04 5.88
CA ARG A 32 -7.26 2.02 5.92
C ARG A 32 -8.61 2.66 6.25
N SER A 33 -8.64 3.50 7.29
CA SER A 33 -9.86 4.22 7.68
C SER A 33 -10.35 5.16 6.59
N TYR A 34 -9.45 5.82 5.86
CA TYR A 34 -9.79 6.67 4.71
C TYR A 34 -10.43 5.88 3.57
N VAL A 35 -9.86 4.73 3.22
CA VAL A 35 -10.40 3.84 2.19
C VAL A 35 -11.77 3.28 2.62
N GLN A 36 -11.90 2.83 3.87
CA GLN A 36 -13.17 2.30 4.40
C GLN A 36 -14.30 3.32 4.45
N ARG A 37 -13.98 4.61 4.65
CA ARG A 37 -14.98 5.70 4.58
C ARG A 37 -15.55 5.88 3.17
N GLN A 38 -14.83 5.47 2.13
CA GLN A 38 -15.27 5.59 0.75
C GLN A 38 -16.14 4.39 0.36
N ARG A 39 -17.46 4.60 0.30
CA ARG A 39 -18.48 3.58 -0.02
C ARG A 39 -18.27 2.82 -1.34
N ALA A 40 -17.51 3.39 -2.27
CA ALA A 40 -17.23 2.81 -3.57
C ALA A 40 -15.82 2.19 -3.67
N TRP A 41 -15.04 2.14 -2.59
CA TRP A 41 -13.67 1.63 -2.62
C TRP A 41 -13.56 0.30 -1.88
N ILE A 42 -12.74 -0.60 -2.41
CA ILE A 42 -12.44 -1.91 -1.85
C ILE A 42 -10.92 -2.00 -1.74
N LEU A 43 -10.41 -2.10 -0.51
CA LEU A 43 -9.01 -2.38 -0.27
C LEU A 43 -8.71 -3.82 -0.67
N VAL A 44 -7.88 -4.03 -1.70
CA VAL A 44 -7.54 -5.37 -2.22
C VAL A 44 -6.14 -5.83 -1.84
N GLY A 45 -5.30 -4.95 -1.32
CA GLY A 45 -3.94 -5.29 -0.91
C GLY A 45 -3.19 -4.14 -0.26
N GLU A 46 -2.18 -4.49 0.53
CA GLU A 46 -1.25 -3.58 1.17
C GLU A 46 0.17 -4.06 0.88
N TYR A 47 1.00 -3.17 0.37
CA TYR A 47 2.36 -3.45 -0.07
C TYR A 47 3.31 -2.52 0.68
N VAL A 48 4.20 -3.06 1.49
CA VAL A 48 5.11 -2.24 2.31
C VAL A 48 6.54 -2.65 2.06
N ASP A 49 7.34 -1.75 1.51
CA ASP A 49 8.78 -1.94 1.30
C ASP A 49 9.57 -1.28 2.44
N VAL A 50 10.17 -2.08 3.32
CA VAL A 50 11.04 -1.58 4.41
C VAL A 50 12.50 -1.68 3.97
N LYS A 51 13.16 -0.54 3.67
CA LYS A 51 14.50 -0.51 3.10
C LYS A 51 15.38 0.61 3.64
N SER A 52 16.60 0.29 4.06
CA SER A 52 17.62 1.29 4.37
C SER A 52 18.07 2.07 3.13
N ALA A 53 18.49 3.32 3.30
CA ALA A 53 19.03 4.17 2.23
C ALA A 53 20.25 3.57 1.49
N ARG A 54 20.82 2.46 1.99
CA ARG A 54 21.97 1.75 1.43
C ARG A 54 21.61 0.48 0.64
N SER A 55 20.34 0.07 0.62
CA SER A 55 19.93 -1.15 -0.08
C SER A 55 19.70 -0.89 -1.57
N ILE A 56 20.46 -1.60 -2.41
CA ILE A 56 20.44 -1.53 -3.88
C ILE A 56 19.50 -2.58 -4.50
N HIS A 57 18.70 -3.30 -3.69
CA HIS A 57 17.98 -4.50 -4.14
C HIS A 57 16.46 -4.32 -4.32
N ALA A 58 15.92 -5.19 -5.18
CA ALA A 58 14.65 -5.20 -5.92
C ALA A 58 13.40 -4.85 -5.11
N ARG A 59 12.50 -4.08 -5.71
CA ARG A 59 11.26 -3.60 -5.09
C ARG A 59 10.20 -4.70 -5.15
N ASP A 60 10.40 -5.78 -4.39
CA ASP A 60 9.58 -6.99 -4.50
C ASP A 60 8.09 -6.71 -4.24
N GLN A 61 7.76 -5.86 -3.27
CA GLN A 61 6.36 -5.50 -3.00
C GLN A 61 5.77 -4.60 -4.09
N PHE A 62 6.57 -3.67 -4.62
CA PHE A 62 6.18 -2.86 -5.77
C PHE A 62 5.98 -3.71 -7.04
N GLU A 63 6.88 -4.64 -7.35
CA GLU A 63 6.78 -5.54 -8.49
C GLU A 63 5.55 -6.45 -8.36
N LYS A 64 5.26 -6.93 -7.14
CA LYS A 64 4.04 -7.69 -6.83
C LYS A 64 2.78 -6.84 -7.03
N MET A 65 2.79 -5.58 -6.59
CA MET A 65 1.70 -4.64 -6.84
C MET A 65 1.48 -4.43 -8.34
N ILE A 66 2.55 -4.28 -9.13
CA ILE A 66 2.46 -4.17 -10.59
C ILE A 66 1.87 -5.44 -11.20
N ALA A 67 2.29 -6.63 -10.76
CA ALA A 67 1.73 -7.89 -11.22
C ALA A 67 0.22 -8.00 -10.90
N ASP A 68 -0.20 -7.63 -9.69
CA ASP A 68 -1.62 -7.63 -9.31
C ASP A 68 -2.43 -6.55 -10.06
N CYS A 69 -1.81 -5.43 -10.45
CA CYS A 69 -2.41 -4.46 -11.36
C CYS A 69 -2.61 -5.06 -12.76
N MET A 70 -1.60 -5.75 -13.29
CA MET A 70 -1.63 -6.40 -14.61
C MET A 70 -2.64 -7.55 -14.67
N ASP A 71 -2.87 -8.24 -13.55
CA ASP A 71 -3.87 -9.30 -13.40
C ASP A 71 -5.31 -8.76 -13.26
N GLY A 72 -5.52 -7.44 -13.34
CA GLY A 72 -6.83 -6.81 -13.25
C GLY A 72 -7.45 -6.86 -11.84
N LYS A 73 -6.64 -7.15 -10.81
CA LYS A 73 -7.09 -7.17 -9.41
C LYS A 73 -7.20 -5.76 -8.82
N ILE A 74 -6.55 -4.77 -9.43
CA ILE A 74 -6.45 -3.39 -8.96
C ILE A 74 -6.95 -2.45 -10.06
N ASN A 75 -7.87 -1.55 -9.72
CA ASN A 75 -8.60 -0.76 -10.72
C ASN A 75 -8.31 0.74 -10.63
N VAL A 76 -7.76 1.25 -9.50
CA VAL A 76 -7.44 2.68 -9.34
C VAL A 76 -6.44 2.95 -8.21
N LYS A 77 -5.63 4.01 -8.42
CA LYS A 77 -4.65 4.71 -7.56
C LYS A 77 -4.11 3.98 -6.32
N CYS A 78 -2.79 3.79 -6.32
CA CYS A 78 -1.97 3.67 -5.12
C CYS A 78 -2.18 4.92 -4.25
N VAL A 79 -2.55 4.71 -2.99
CA VAL A 79 -2.49 5.73 -1.93
C VAL A 79 -1.15 5.58 -1.21
#